data_AF-A0A9P6NMK7-F1
#
_entry.id   AF-A0A9P6NMK7-F1
#
_cell.length_a   1.000
_cell.length_b   1.000
_cell.length_c   1.000
_cell.angle_alpha   90.00
_cell.angle_beta   90.00
_cell.angle_gamma   90.00
#
_symmetry.space_group_name_H-M   'P 1'
#
loop_
_entity.id
_entity.type
_entity.pdbx_description
1 polymer ?
#
loop_
_entity_poly.entity_id
_entity_poly.type
_entity_poly.pdbx_seq_one_letter_code
_entity_poly.pdbx_strand_id
1 'polypeptide(L)'
;MAETGPTIACGRPTIKTYLPSVLLILQCALLHPTFAHSRFTRLIRTSLTPINFIWCFTLPFRCSSRQPEDADPIKKLALSTLAFYMAIKSLEWGFASSAYYTRSLKTVDGIQRWEKIKDLSGSYKKLQEEEPCGLLKLTMWTLLHLSSQRGLHFTWGPTTVANTHGLPTLLLRLFSVKIPLTISLAFLVMTRDSPLGTPTSALLSLGVPNFPGLKIVSEALCTAGYGIFLASSMDLGFTFAAIVATLLYKLGTRVRCPDVILELVDPRYYVPIFNSPHKSSSVADFWGRGWHTCAQRIFLVLGGKPMTWLTKKIGANWRTQRVAGLFATFAASAIYHEYGVLAIAHSDKPHHYLFTEFPGTAFYFMVQPLAIIIEPYIIPHIPKALGGGKLWVWAFQILVAYPFRIRYMKDAHTLSPIRPLQQWTWMYILFPFEP
;
A
#
# COMPACT_ATOMS: atom_id res chain seq x y z
N MET A 1 -40.43 -1.32 -7.16
CA MET A 1 -39.63 -1.28 -8.41
C MET A 1 -39.04 0.11 -8.50
N ALA A 2 -37.77 0.27 -8.14
CA ALA A 2 -37.07 1.54 -8.28
C ALA A 2 -36.54 1.61 -9.72
N GLU A 3 -36.87 2.69 -10.43
CA GLU A 3 -36.41 2.94 -11.79
C GLU A 3 -34.88 2.90 -11.85
N THR A 4 -34.34 1.97 -12.64
CA THR A 4 -32.94 1.93 -13.00
C THR A 4 -32.65 3.12 -13.91
N GLY A 5 -32.20 4.23 -13.31
CA GLY A 5 -31.67 5.36 -14.07
C GLY A 5 -30.57 4.91 -15.04
N PRO A 6 -30.40 5.60 -16.18
CA PRO A 6 -29.51 5.17 -17.25
C PRO A 6 -28.08 4.98 -16.74
N THR A 7 -27.57 3.76 -16.85
CA THR A 7 -26.15 3.45 -16.70
C THR A 7 -25.39 4.19 -17.79
N ILE A 8 -24.72 5.28 -17.44
CA ILE A 8 -23.81 5.98 -18.36
C ILE A 8 -22.65 5.02 -18.62
N ALA A 9 -22.69 4.35 -19.76
CA ALA A 9 -21.59 3.52 -20.23
C ALA A 9 -20.33 4.40 -20.34
N CYS A 10 -19.26 4.01 -19.64
CA CYS A 10 -18.02 4.76 -19.70
C CYS A 10 -17.46 4.68 -21.13
N GLY A 11 -17.37 5.82 -21.80
CA GLY A 11 -16.64 5.92 -23.07
C GLY A 11 -15.19 5.48 -22.89
N ARG A 12 -14.58 4.98 -23.98
CA ARG A 12 -13.15 4.62 -23.98
C ARG A 12 -12.32 5.79 -23.44
N PRO A 13 -11.28 5.53 -22.62
CA PRO A 13 -10.42 6.59 -22.10
C PRO A 13 -9.90 7.45 -23.25
N THR A 14 -10.31 8.72 -23.27
CA THR A 14 -9.88 9.67 -24.29
C THR A 14 -8.51 10.25 -23.93
N ILE A 15 -7.84 10.93 -24.87
CA ILE A 15 -6.60 11.69 -24.62
C ILE A 15 -6.74 12.64 -23.41
N LYS A 16 -7.93 13.20 -23.17
CA LYS A 16 -8.24 14.06 -22.01
C LYS A 16 -8.05 13.31 -20.67
N THR A 17 -8.15 11.99 -20.66
CA THR A 17 -7.91 11.13 -19.49
C THR A 17 -6.42 11.06 -19.13
N TYR A 18 -5.53 11.19 -20.12
CA TYR A 18 -4.08 11.00 -19.97
C TYR A 18 -3.28 12.31 -19.86
N LEU A 19 -3.80 13.43 -20.35
CA LEU A 19 -3.19 14.77 -20.19
C LEU A 19 -2.72 15.09 -18.74
N PRO A 20 -3.48 14.78 -17.69
CA PRO A 20 -3.06 14.99 -16.30
C PRO A 20 -1.88 14.12 -15.86
N SER A 21 -1.72 12.94 -16.43
CA SER A 21 -0.52 12.12 -16.19
C SER A 21 0.73 12.86 -16.69
N VAL A 22 0.62 13.62 -17.78
CA VAL A 22 1.73 14.47 -18.28
C VAL A 22 2.04 15.60 -17.31
N LEU A 23 1.02 16.28 -16.77
CA LEU A 23 1.22 17.35 -15.79
C LEU A 23 1.86 16.84 -14.49
N LEU A 24 1.52 15.62 -14.09
CA LEU A 24 2.11 14.97 -12.92
C LEU A 24 3.55 14.55 -13.17
N ILE A 25 3.86 14.02 -14.36
CA ILE A 25 5.23 13.71 -14.79
C ILE A 25 6.07 14.99 -14.84
N LEU A 26 5.52 16.10 -15.35
CA LEU A 26 6.19 17.39 -15.34
C LEU A 26 6.47 17.86 -13.91
N GLN A 27 5.47 17.81 -13.02
CA GLN A 27 5.66 18.18 -11.61
C GLN A 27 6.77 17.35 -10.93
N CYS A 28 6.86 16.06 -11.26
CA CYS A 28 7.92 15.16 -10.83
C CYS A 28 9.29 15.57 -11.39
N ALA A 29 9.41 15.79 -12.71
CA ALA A 29 10.66 16.15 -13.39
C ALA A 29 11.28 17.45 -12.83
N LEU A 30 10.43 18.39 -12.42
CA LEU A 30 10.83 19.65 -11.82
C LEU A 30 11.46 19.52 -10.41
N LEU A 31 11.54 18.31 -9.85
CA LEU A 31 12.31 18.00 -8.64
C LEU A 31 13.76 17.58 -8.92
N HIS A 32 14.15 17.46 -10.19
CA HIS A 32 15.51 17.09 -10.57
C HIS A 32 16.55 18.10 -10.01
N PRO A 33 17.73 17.64 -9.54
CA PRO A 33 18.79 18.51 -8.99
C PRO A 33 19.18 19.70 -9.88
N THR A 34 19.17 19.56 -11.20
CA THR A 34 19.41 20.67 -12.17
C THR A 34 18.49 21.89 -11.95
N PHE A 35 17.31 21.72 -11.34
CA PHE A 35 16.39 22.81 -11.04
C PHE A 35 16.41 23.26 -9.57
N ALA A 36 17.38 22.81 -8.76
CA ALA A 36 17.39 23.02 -7.30
C ALA A 36 17.26 24.49 -6.89
N HIS A 37 17.90 25.40 -7.63
CA HIS A 37 17.97 26.84 -7.34
C HIS A 37 16.90 27.67 -8.06
N SER A 38 16.06 27.04 -8.90
CA SER A 38 15.04 27.74 -9.68
C SER A 38 13.78 28.02 -8.87
N ARG A 39 13.56 29.30 -8.52
CA ARG A 39 12.31 29.75 -7.89
C ARG A 39 11.11 29.57 -8.81
N PHE A 40 11.29 29.80 -10.11
CA PHE A 40 10.25 29.61 -11.12
C PHE A 40 9.78 28.17 -11.19
N THR A 41 10.72 27.21 -11.16
CA THR A 41 10.40 25.78 -11.11
C THR A 41 9.58 25.42 -9.87
N ARG A 42 9.92 25.98 -8.71
CA ARG A 42 9.14 25.78 -7.48
C ARG A 42 7.73 26.35 -7.59
N LEU A 43 7.58 27.52 -8.20
CA LEU A 43 6.28 28.13 -8.45
C LEU A 43 5.43 27.23 -9.34
N ILE A 44 5.96 26.75 -10.47
CA ILE A 44 5.24 25.81 -11.35
C ILE A 44 4.81 24.55 -10.59
N ARG A 45 5.72 23.92 -9.83
CA ARG A 45 5.37 22.73 -9.04
C ARG A 45 4.22 22.98 -8.08
N THR A 46 4.24 24.12 -7.39
CA THR A 46 3.20 24.51 -6.43
C THR A 46 1.87 24.80 -7.12
N SER A 47 1.90 25.50 -8.26
CA SER A 47 0.70 25.81 -9.06
C SER A 47 0.06 24.57 -9.69
N LEU A 48 0.86 23.55 -10.04
CA LEU A 48 0.35 22.28 -10.57
C LEU A 48 -0.30 21.40 -9.49
N THR A 49 0.04 21.60 -8.21
CA THR A 49 -0.46 20.78 -7.09
C THR A 49 -1.99 20.69 -7.00
N PRO A 50 -2.77 21.78 -6.95
CA PRO A 50 -4.22 21.67 -6.85
C PRO A 50 -4.83 20.93 -8.05
N ILE A 51 -4.31 21.18 -9.26
CA ILE A 51 -4.79 20.55 -10.50
C ILE A 51 -4.53 19.04 -10.45
N ASN A 52 -3.28 18.64 -10.21
CA ASN A 52 -2.87 17.24 -10.17
C ASN A 52 -3.51 16.49 -9.00
N PHE A 53 -3.60 17.12 -7.81
CA PHE A 53 -4.26 16.54 -6.64
C PHE A 53 -5.74 16.25 -6.93
N ILE A 54 -6.51 17.27 -7.32
CA ILE A 54 -7.95 17.11 -7.59
C ILE A 54 -8.14 16.09 -8.70
N TRP A 55 -7.29 16.13 -9.74
CA TRP A 55 -7.40 15.19 -10.83
C TRP A 55 -7.20 13.74 -10.40
N CYS A 56 -6.06 13.44 -9.79
CA CYS A 56 -5.73 12.10 -9.33
C CYS A 56 -6.75 11.63 -8.29
N PHE A 57 -7.10 12.46 -7.32
CA PHE A 57 -8.02 12.11 -6.23
C PHE A 57 -9.46 11.83 -6.71
N THR A 58 -9.89 12.43 -7.81
CA THR A 58 -11.24 12.18 -8.35
C THR A 58 -11.26 11.09 -9.42
N LEU A 59 -10.09 10.61 -9.88
CA LEU A 59 -9.97 9.67 -11.01
C LEU A 59 -10.87 8.44 -10.90
N PRO A 60 -10.95 7.72 -9.75
CA PRO A 60 -11.77 6.51 -9.65
C PRO A 60 -13.27 6.78 -9.70
N PHE A 61 -13.69 8.03 -9.49
CA PHE A 61 -15.10 8.44 -9.44
C PHE A 61 -15.58 9.09 -10.73
N ARG A 62 -14.66 9.52 -11.60
CA ARG A 62 -15.00 10.18 -12.88
C ARG A 62 -15.68 9.27 -13.89
N CYS A 63 -15.42 7.97 -13.80
CA CYS A 63 -15.87 6.99 -14.80
C CYS A 63 -17.07 6.15 -14.34
N SER A 64 -17.58 6.33 -13.11
CA SER A 64 -18.72 5.56 -12.61
C SER A 64 -19.27 6.18 -11.32
N SER A 65 -20.45 6.82 -11.39
CA SER A 65 -21.27 7.05 -10.20
C SER A 65 -21.89 5.75 -9.66
N ARG A 66 -21.95 4.70 -10.49
CA ARG A 66 -22.45 3.36 -10.18
C ARG A 66 -21.54 2.31 -10.80
N GLN A 67 -21.07 1.33 -10.03
CA GLN A 67 -20.43 0.15 -10.63
C GLN A 67 -21.52 -0.67 -11.33
N PRO A 68 -21.37 -1.01 -12.62
CA PRO A 68 -22.21 -2.06 -13.19
C PRO A 68 -21.94 -3.37 -12.45
N GLU A 69 -22.94 -4.24 -12.34
CA GLU A 69 -22.89 -5.46 -11.50
C GLU A 69 -21.76 -6.43 -11.89
N ASP A 70 -21.22 -6.29 -13.11
CA ASP A 70 -20.11 -7.07 -13.68
C ASP A 70 -18.73 -6.42 -13.48
N ALA A 71 -18.64 -5.23 -12.87
CA ALA A 71 -17.38 -4.52 -12.71
C ALA A 71 -16.45 -5.21 -11.69
N ASP A 72 -15.21 -5.47 -12.11
CA ASP A 72 -14.17 -6.05 -11.26
C ASP A 72 -13.75 -5.08 -10.11
N PRO A 73 -14.14 -5.34 -8.84
CA PRO A 73 -13.82 -4.49 -7.71
C PRO A 73 -12.32 -4.45 -7.41
N ILE A 74 -11.54 -5.47 -7.78
CA ILE A 74 -10.10 -5.52 -7.53
C ILE A 74 -9.37 -4.54 -8.46
N LYS A 75 -9.73 -4.49 -9.75
CA LYS A 75 -9.18 -3.50 -10.69
C LYS A 75 -9.49 -2.07 -10.25
N LYS A 76 -10.70 -1.82 -9.76
CA LYS A 76 -11.09 -0.49 -9.25
C LYS A 76 -10.40 -0.14 -7.94
N LEU A 77 -10.17 -1.12 -7.06
CA LEU A 77 -9.36 -0.94 -5.85
C LEU A 77 -7.90 -0.60 -6.19
N ALA A 78 -7.33 -1.24 -7.21
CA ALA A 78 -5.99 -0.92 -7.69
C ALA A 78 -5.91 0.50 -8.28
N LEU A 79 -6.89 0.88 -9.10
CA LEU A 79 -6.99 2.23 -9.66
C LEU A 79 -7.15 3.28 -8.56
N SER A 80 -8.00 3.04 -7.57
CA SER A 80 -8.20 3.96 -6.45
C SER A 80 -6.95 4.10 -5.57
N THR A 81 -6.28 2.99 -5.28
CA THR A 81 -4.98 2.97 -4.60
C THR A 81 -3.96 3.85 -5.34
N LEU A 82 -3.80 3.64 -6.65
CA LEU A 82 -2.87 4.41 -7.47
C LEU A 82 -3.27 5.90 -7.52
N ALA A 83 -4.54 6.20 -7.76
CA ALA A 83 -5.09 7.54 -7.80
C ALA A 83 -4.81 8.32 -6.51
N PHE A 84 -5.09 7.72 -5.35
CA PHE A 84 -4.82 8.35 -4.06
C PHE A 84 -3.31 8.55 -3.86
N TYR A 85 -2.51 7.52 -4.15
CA TYR A 85 -1.05 7.61 -4.05
C TYR A 85 -0.49 8.79 -4.86
N MET A 86 -0.95 8.94 -6.10
CA MET A 86 -0.53 10.00 -7.01
C MET A 86 -1.01 11.38 -6.57
N ALA A 87 -2.21 11.48 -5.98
CA ALA A 87 -2.70 12.71 -5.37
C ALA A 87 -1.77 13.15 -4.22
N ILE A 88 -1.41 12.24 -3.31
CA ILE A 88 -0.51 12.56 -2.20
C ILE A 88 0.90 12.89 -2.71
N LYS A 89 1.37 12.22 -3.76
CA LYS A 89 2.63 12.58 -4.43
C LYS A 89 2.60 13.99 -5.00
N SER A 90 1.48 14.43 -5.55
CA SER A 90 1.36 15.81 -6.03
C SER A 90 1.49 16.84 -4.90
N LEU A 91 0.91 16.57 -3.73
CA LEU A 91 1.09 17.42 -2.54
C LEU A 91 2.56 17.44 -2.11
N GLU A 92 3.16 16.25 -1.98
CA GLU A 92 4.57 16.10 -1.62
C GLU A 92 5.50 16.87 -2.55
N TRP A 93 5.34 16.68 -3.86
CA TRP A 93 6.21 17.26 -4.87
C TRP A 93 5.99 18.75 -5.05
N GLY A 94 4.75 19.21 -4.91
CA GLY A 94 4.41 20.64 -4.88
C GLY A 94 5.12 21.39 -3.79
N PHE A 95 4.96 20.91 -2.56
CA PHE A 95 5.44 21.58 -1.35
C PHE A 95 6.86 21.19 -0.93
N ALA A 96 7.56 20.37 -1.72
CA ALA A 96 8.95 20.02 -1.45
C ALA A 96 9.85 21.26 -1.51
N SER A 97 10.53 21.54 -0.40
CA SER A 97 11.40 22.70 -0.19
C SER A 97 12.69 22.67 -1.00
N SER A 98 13.13 21.50 -1.47
CA SER A 98 14.35 21.30 -2.24
C SER A 98 14.15 20.28 -3.35
N ALA A 99 15.12 20.22 -4.27
CA ALA A 99 15.25 19.10 -5.20
C ALA A 99 15.44 17.78 -4.45
N TYR A 100 15.19 16.68 -5.16
CA TYR A 100 15.38 15.33 -4.65
C TYR A 100 16.66 14.75 -5.23
N TYR A 101 17.58 14.42 -4.34
CA TYR A 101 18.87 13.88 -4.71
C TYR A 101 18.82 12.36 -4.64
N THR A 102 19.55 11.72 -5.54
CA THR A 102 19.79 10.28 -5.50
C THR A 102 20.75 9.94 -4.36
N ARG A 103 20.94 8.66 -4.06
CA ARG A 103 21.93 8.14 -3.12
C ARG A 103 22.44 6.79 -3.58
N SER A 104 23.70 6.51 -3.32
CA SER A 104 24.32 5.24 -3.68
C SER A 104 24.14 4.20 -2.59
N LEU A 105 24.15 2.94 -3.02
CA LEU A 105 24.16 1.78 -2.14
C LEU A 105 25.53 1.64 -1.46
N LYS A 106 25.56 1.25 -0.19
CA LYS A 106 26.80 1.02 0.55
C LYS A 106 26.88 -0.41 1.03
N THR A 107 28.09 -0.96 1.06
CA THR A 107 28.36 -2.26 1.68
C THR A 107 28.80 -2.03 3.11
N VAL A 108 28.03 -2.55 4.07
CA VAL A 108 28.32 -2.50 5.51
C VAL A 108 28.26 -3.93 6.03
N ASP A 109 29.36 -4.42 6.61
CA ASP A 109 29.49 -5.79 7.11
C ASP A 109 29.15 -6.86 6.04
N GLY A 110 29.58 -6.63 4.80
CA GLY A 110 29.29 -7.52 3.67
C GLY A 110 27.85 -7.46 3.14
N ILE A 111 26.98 -6.64 3.74
CA ILE A 111 25.57 -6.50 3.36
C ILE A 111 25.36 -5.16 2.65
N GLN A 112 24.75 -5.20 1.47
CA GLN A 112 24.37 -3.98 0.75
C GLN A 112 23.15 -3.31 1.39
N ARG A 113 23.30 -2.04 1.78
CA ARG A 113 22.28 -1.26 2.47
C ARG A 113 22.15 0.15 1.89
N TRP A 114 20.92 0.62 1.82
CA TRP A 114 20.58 2.01 1.56
C TRP A 114 20.75 2.80 2.85
N GLU A 115 21.75 3.67 2.92
CA GLU A 115 21.99 4.50 4.10
C GLU A 115 21.46 5.93 3.94
N LYS A 116 21.23 6.62 5.06
CA LYS A 116 21.07 8.08 5.02
C LYS A 116 22.42 8.73 4.79
N ILE A 117 22.44 9.76 3.95
CA ILE A 117 23.65 10.54 3.69
C ILE A 117 23.92 11.43 4.92
N LYS A 118 25.13 11.33 5.48
CA LYS A 118 25.54 12.09 6.67
C LYS A 118 25.82 13.57 6.34
N ASP A 119 26.49 13.84 5.21
CA ASP A 119 26.74 15.21 4.71
C ASP A 119 25.70 15.58 3.64
N LEU A 120 24.50 15.94 4.09
CA LEU A 120 23.47 16.54 3.23
C LEU A 120 23.72 18.05 2.98
N SER A 121 24.81 18.61 3.49
CA SER A 121 25.02 20.05 3.64
C SER A 121 25.70 20.74 2.45
N GLY A 122 26.49 20.04 1.62
CA GLY A 122 27.15 20.74 0.50
C GLY A 122 27.66 19.86 -0.63
N SER A 123 28.76 19.16 -0.39
CA SER A 123 29.56 18.50 -1.44
C SER A 123 28.73 17.56 -2.32
N TYR A 124 27.96 16.67 -1.69
CA TYR A 124 27.16 15.65 -2.37
C TYR A 124 26.06 16.21 -3.26
N LYS A 125 25.34 17.24 -2.78
CA LYS A 125 24.25 17.86 -3.53
C LYS A 125 24.78 18.64 -4.72
N LYS A 126 25.85 19.41 -4.49
CA LYS A 126 26.49 20.25 -5.49
C LYS A 126 26.95 19.41 -6.70
N LEU A 127 27.54 18.24 -6.45
CA LEU A 127 27.93 17.30 -7.51
C LEU A 127 26.77 16.89 -8.42
N GLN A 128 25.57 16.63 -7.88
CA GLN A 128 24.39 16.28 -8.70
C GLN A 128 23.75 17.49 -9.39
N GLU A 129 23.87 18.68 -8.81
CA GLU A 129 23.36 19.92 -9.39
C GLU A 129 24.20 20.38 -10.59
N GLU A 130 25.52 20.16 -10.53
CA GLU A 130 26.47 20.51 -11.58
C GLU A 130 26.55 19.44 -12.69
N GLU A 131 25.99 18.25 -12.46
CA GLU A 131 26.06 17.16 -13.41
C GLU A 131 25.23 17.49 -14.68
N PRO A 132 25.82 17.38 -15.89
CA PRO A 132 25.09 17.64 -17.12
C PRO A 132 23.81 16.81 -17.21
N CYS A 133 22.69 17.46 -17.53
CA CYS A 133 21.38 16.83 -17.62
C CYS A 133 20.83 16.94 -19.04
N GLY A 134 21.01 15.89 -19.83
CA GLY A 134 20.34 15.73 -21.12
C GLY A 134 18.91 15.21 -20.97
N LEU A 135 18.13 15.28 -22.05
CA LEU A 135 16.72 14.84 -22.07
C LEU A 135 16.53 13.38 -21.62
N LEU A 136 17.40 12.47 -22.08
CA LEU A 136 17.34 11.06 -21.70
C LEU A 136 17.50 10.89 -20.19
N LYS A 137 18.51 11.54 -19.60
CA LYS A 137 18.80 11.44 -18.18
C LYS A 137 17.68 12.02 -17.33
N LEU A 138 17.15 13.19 -17.70
CA LEU A 138 15.99 13.79 -17.04
C LEU A 138 14.78 12.86 -17.09
N THR A 139 14.52 12.26 -18.26
CA THR A 139 13.40 11.33 -18.46
C THR A 139 13.56 10.08 -17.58
N MET A 140 14.73 9.44 -17.61
CA MET A 140 14.99 8.23 -16.80
C MET A 140 14.95 8.52 -15.30
N TRP A 141 15.53 9.64 -14.84
CA TRP A 141 15.43 10.06 -13.44
C TRP A 141 13.97 10.29 -13.02
N THR A 142 13.18 10.92 -13.89
CA THR A 142 11.75 11.19 -13.64
C THR A 142 10.96 9.89 -13.56
N LEU A 143 11.18 8.97 -14.50
CA LEU A 143 10.53 7.65 -14.50
C LEU A 143 10.91 6.83 -13.27
N LEU A 144 12.18 6.85 -12.87
CA LEU A 144 12.67 6.21 -11.65
C LEU A 144 12.02 6.83 -10.42
N HIS A 145 11.91 8.16 -10.36
CA HIS A 145 11.29 8.84 -9.22
C HIS A 145 9.79 8.56 -9.11
N LEU A 146 9.10 8.54 -10.25
CA LEU A 146 7.68 8.25 -10.37
C LEU A 146 7.34 6.81 -9.94
N SER A 147 8.15 5.83 -10.35
CA SER A 147 7.95 4.41 -10.03
C SER A 147 8.46 4.03 -8.62
N SER A 148 9.33 4.84 -8.02
CA SER A 148 9.92 4.54 -6.71
C SER A 148 8.95 4.78 -5.55
N GLN A 149 8.24 3.72 -5.16
CA GLN A 149 7.29 3.81 -4.05
C GLN A 149 7.95 4.08 -2.69
N ARG A 150 9.08 3.41 -2.43
CA ARG A 150 9.86 3.51 -1.18
C ARG A 150 10.97 4.56 -1.23
N GLY A 151 11.35 5.02 -2.42
CA GLY A 151 12.43 5.99 -2.58
C GLY A 151 13.80 5.45 -2.23
N LEU A 152 14.05 4.16 -2.42
CA LEU A 152 15.29 3.53 -1.95
C LEU A 152 16.53 4.22 -2.51
N HIS A 153 16.53 4.55 -3.81
CA HIS A 153 17.58 5.30 -4.49
C HIS A 153 17.61 6.79 -4.15
N PHE A 154 16.65 7.32 -3.39
CA PHE A 154 16.53 8.75 -3.13
C PHE A 154 16.83 9.08 -1.66
N THR A 155 17.35 10.28 -1.44
CA THR A 155 17.67 10.82 -0.09
C THR A 155 16.49 10.82 0.89
N TRP A 156 15.27 10.80 0.38
CA TRP A 156 14.07 10.79 1.18
C TRP A 156 13.61 9.39 1.62
N GLY A 157 14.18 8.33 1.05
CA GLY A 157 13.82 6.94 1.36
C GLY A 157 14.34 6.47 2.73
N PRO A 158 13.81 5.35 3.25
CA PRO A 158 14.23 4.79 4.53
C PRO A 158 15.61 4.16 4.44
N THR A 159 16.26 3.96 5.59
CA THR A 159 17.42 3.07 5.68
C THR A 159 16.95 1.63 5.63
N THR A 160 17.41 0.84 4.67
CA THR A 160 17.00 -0.56 4.54
C THR A 160 18.04 -1.37 3.77
N VAL A 161 18.02 -2.69 3.98
CA VAL A 161 18.79 -3.64 3.19
C VAL A 161 18.26 -3.65 1.76
N ALA A 162 19.17 -3.69 0.77
CA ALA A 162 18.79 -3.86 -0.62
C ALA A 162 18.24 -5.27 -0.88
N ASN A 163 17.49 -5.44 -1.97
CA ASN A 163 17.07 -6.78 -2.33
C ASN A 163 18.29 -7.60 -2.76
N THR A 164 18.57 -8.68 -2.04
CA THR A 164 19.64 -9.64 -2.33
C THR A 164 19.11 -10.98 -2.82
N HIS A 165 17.79 -11.12 -2.99
CA HIS A 165 17.18 -12.38 -3.39
C HIS A 165 17.50 -12.69 -4.85
N GLY A 166 18.09 -13.87 -5.08
CA GLY A 166 18.26 -14.42 -6.42
C GLY A 166 16.94 -14.92 -7.00
N LEU A 167 16.94 -15.17 -8.31
CA LEU A 167 15.78 -15.70 -9.03
C LEU A 167 15.22 -17.01 -8.41
N PRO A 168 16.04 -18.01 -8.00
CA PRO A 168 15.52 -19.22 -7.35
C PRO A 168 14.78 -18.92 -6.04
N THR A 169 15.29 -18.00 -5.23
CA THR A 169 14.66 -17.58 -3.97
C THR A 169 13.32 -16.89 -4.22
N LEU A 170 13.25 -16.04 -5.25
CA LEU A 170 12.00 -15.37 -5.62
C LEU A 170 10.95 -16.36 -6.15
N LEU A 171 11.36 -17.34 -6.94
CA LEU A 171 10.47 -18.40 -7.42
C LEU A 171 9.96 -19.27 -6.25
N LEU A 172 10.83 -19.68 -5.34
CA LEU A 172 10.43 -20.43 -4.15
C LEU A 172 9.45 -19.63 -3.27
N ARG A 173 9.66 -18.32 -3.16
CA ARG A 173 8.76 -17.42 -2.44
C ARG A 173 7.36 -17.39 -3.07
N LEU A 174 7.24 -17.37 -4.40
CA LEU A 174 5.93 -17.45 -5.06
C LEU A 174 5.14 -18.67 -4.58
N PHE A 175 5.74 -19.86 -4.59
CA PHE A 175 5.09 -21.08 -4.12
C PHE A 175 4.76 -21.02 -2.62
N SER A 176 5.71 -20.56 -1.81
CA SER A 176 5.56 -20.49 -0.34
C SER A 176 4.43 -19.56 0.10
N VAL A 177 4.21 -18.46 -0.63
CA VAL A 177 3.15 -17.48 -0.35
C VAL A 177 1.82 -17.92 -0.96
N LYS A 178 1.86 -18.68 -2.06
CA LYS A 178 0.66 -19.16 -2.75
C LYS A 178 -0.15 -20.15 -1.93
N ILE A 179 0.51 -21.07 -1.22
CA ILE A 179 -0.16 -22.07 -0.37
C ILE A 179 -1.09 -21.40 0.67
N PRO A 180 -0.60 -20.50 1.55
CA PRO A 180 -1.46 -19.85 2.54
C PRO A 180 -2.51 -18.93 1.89
N LEU A 181 -2.22 -18.34 0.72
CA LEU A 181 -3.23 -17.59 -0.05
C LEU A 181 -4.40 -18.49 -0.44
N THR A 182 -4.13 -19.64 -1.07
CA THR A 182 -5.17 -20.55 -1.56
C THR A 182 -6.01 -21.09 -0.42
N ILE A 183 -5.40 -21.53 0.69
CA ILE A 183 -6.12 -22.02 1.86
C ILE A 183 -7.04 -20.93 2.43
N SER A 184 -6.51 -19.72 2.59
CA SER A 184 -7.27 -18.59 3.13
C SER A 184 -8.41 -18.20 2.20
N LEU A 185 -8.14 -18.09 0.90
CA LEU A 185 -9.15 -17.76 -0.11
C LEU A 185 -10.25 -18.81 -0.15
N ALA A 186 -9.91 -20.10 -0.07
CA ALA A 186 -10.89 -21.17 -0.05
C ALA A 186 -11.84 -21.00 1.14
N PHE A 187 -11.33 -20.77 2.35
CA PHE A 187 -12.17 -20.57 3.53
C PHE A 187 -13.05 -19.31 3.44
N LEU A 188 -12.54 -18.23 2.84
CA LEU A 188 -13.32 -17.01 2.61
C LEU A 188 -14.44 -17.21 1.58
N VAL A 189 -14.18 -17.97 0.51
CA VAL A 189 -15.20 -18.35 -0.49
C VAL A 189 -16.24 -19.26 0.15
N MET A 190 -15.84 -20.25 0.96
CA MET A 190 -16.79 -21.07 1.71
C MET A 190 -17.65 -20.26 2.66
N THR A 191 -17.06 -19.26 3.33
CA THR A 191 -17.81 -18.33 4.19
C THR A 191 -18.88 -17.60 3.39
N ARG A 192 -18.52 -17.05 2.23
CA ARG A 192 -19.43 -16.36 1.31
C ARG A 192 -20.55 -17.28 0.82
N ASP A 193 -20.22 -18.49 0.41
CA ASP A 193 -21.13 -19.44 -0.25
C ASP A 193 -21.88 -20.36 0.74
N SER A 194 -21.60 -20.25 2.04
CA SER A 194 -22.29 -21.02 3.06
C SER A 194 -23.78 -20.65 3.14
N PRO A 195 -24.67 -21.55 3.61
CA PRO A 195 -26.12 -21.29 3.66
C PRO A 195 -26.53 -19.97 4.34
N LEU A 196 -25.78 -19.54 5.36
CA LEU A 196 -26.05 -18.28 6.08
C LEU A 196 -25.06 -17.16 5.71
N GLY A 197 -24.10 -17.39 4.82
CA GLY A 197 -23.04 -16.42 4.51
C GLY A 197 -22.18 -16.04 5.72
N THR A 198 -21.98 -16.97 6.66
CA THR A 198 -21.22 -16.73 7.91
C THR A 198 -20.09 -17.73 8.09
N PRO A 199 -18.99 -17.35 8.79
CA PRO A 199 -17.88 -18.28 9.05
C PRO A 199 -18.31 -19.52 9.83
N THR A 200 -19.25 -19.36 10.76
CA THR A 200 -19.82 -20.47 11.54
C THR A 200 -20.55 -21.44 10.63
N SER A 201 -21.39 -20.94 9.71
CA SER A 201 -22.10 -21.79 8.76
C SER A 201 -21.14 -22.54 7.84
N ALA A 202 -20.03 -21.92 7.42
CA ALA A 202 -19.00 -22.60 6.62
C ALA A 202 -18.33 -23.77 7.37
N LEU A 203 -17.99 -23.58 8.65
CA LEU A 203 -17.43 -24.68 9.46
C LEU A 203 -18.43 -25.80 9.72
N LEU A 204 -19.71 -25.46 9.96
CA LEU A 204 -20.77 -26.47 10.09
C LEU A 204 -20.96 -27.27 8.79
N SER A 205 -20.91 -26.60 7.63
CA SER A 205 -20.92 -27.26 6.31
C SER A 205 -19.71 -28.17 6.07
N LEU A 206 -18.58 -27.93 6.75
CA LEU A 206 -17.41 -28.81 6.75
C LEU A 206 -17.51 -29.99 7.73
N GLY A 207 -18.61 -30.10 8.48
CA GLY A 207 -18.80 -31.14 9.49
C GLY A 207 -18.12 -30.84 10.83
N VAL A 208 -17.67 -29.61 11.08
CA VAL A 208 -17.20 -29.21 12.41
C VAL A 208 -18.37 -29.25 13.38
N PRO A 209 -18.30 -29.96 14.53
CA PRO A 209 -19.41 -30.06 15.46
C PRO A 209 -19.73 -28.70 16.08
N ASN A 210 -20.99 -28.50 16.44
CA ASN A 210 -21.41 -27.31 17.17
C ASN A 210 -20.95 -27.38 18.64
N PHE A 211 -20.19 -26.39 19.11
CA PHE A 211 -19.71 -26.30 20.49
C PHE A 211 -19.73 -24.86 21.00
N PRO A 212 -19.79 -24.64 22.33
CA PRO A 212 -19.68 -23.30 22.92
C PRO A 212 -18.36 -22.64 22.54
N GLY A 213 -18.43 -21.58 21.72
CA GLY A 213 -17.25 -20.86 21.21
C GLY A 213 -16.96 -21.07 19.72
N LEU A 214 -17.68 -21.95 19.02
CA LEU A 214 -17.53 -22.14 17.57
C LEU A 214 -17.63 -20.82 16.81
N LYS A 215 -18.56 -19.94 17.20
CA LYS A 215 -18.71 -18.60 16.62
C LYS A 215 -17.41 -17.79 16.72
N ILE A 216 -16.82 -17.69 17.91
CA ILE A 216 -15.57 -16.95 18.15
C ILE A 216 -14.43 -17.52 17.32
N VAL A 217 -14.28 -18.85 17.33
CA VAL A 217 -13.23 -19.54 16.56
C VAL A 217 -13.42 -19.30 15.06
N SER A 218 -14.63 -19.47 14.55
CA SER A 218 -14.93 -19.27 13.12
C SER A 218 -14.66 -17.83 12.66
N GLU A 219 -15.01 -16.85 13.50
CA GLU A 219 -14.80 -15.44 13.21
C GLU A 219 -13.32 -15.04 13.26
N ALA A 220 -12.58 -15.58 14.23
CA ALA A 220 -11.13 -15.41 14.33
C ALA A 220 -10.41 -16.01 13.12
N LEU A 221 -10.78 -17.24 12.72
CA LEU A 221 -10.23 -17.91 11.54
C LEU A 221 -10.52 -17.12 10.26
N CYS A 222 -11.74 -16.61 10.11
CA CYS A 222 -12.12 -15.86 8.90
C CYS A 222 -11.39 -14.50 8.85
N THR A 223 -11.22 -13.84 10.00
CA THR A 223 -10.45 -12.59 10.09
C THR A 223 -8.97 -12.79 9.82
N ALA A 224 -8.36 -13.82 10.41
CA ALA A 224 -6.98 -14.20 10.13
C ALA A 224 -6.79 -14.59 8.66
N GLY A 225 -7.70 -15.40 8.11
CA GLY A 225 -7.73 -15.79 6.71
C GLY A 225 -7.82 -14.58 5.77
N TYR A 226 -8.66 -13.59 6.09
CA TYR A 226 -8.73 -12.35 5.32
C TYR A 226 -7.41 -11.56 5.34
N GLY A 227 -6.77 -11.44 6.51
CA GLY A 227 -5.45 -10.81 6.63
C GLY A 227 -4.37 -11.53 5.82
N ILE A 228 -4.34 -12.87 5.86
CA ILE A 228 -3.42 -13.70 5.07
C ILE A 228 -3.70 -13.56 3.57
N PHE A 229 -4.97 -13.59 3.17
CA PHE A 229 -5.39 -13.36 1.79
C PHE A 229 -4.87 -12.02 1.26
N LEU A 230 -5.06 -10.93 2.00
CA LEU A 230 -4.58 -9.61 1.62
C LEU A 230 -3.05 -9.56 1.53
N ALA A 231 -2.36 -10.03 2.58
CA ALA A 231 -0.91 -10.01 2.63
C ALA A 231 -0.30 -10.83 1.49
N SER A 232 -0.75 -12.07 1.31
CA SER A 232 -0.22 -12.96 0.28
C SER A 232 -0.52 -12.45 -1.13
N SER A 233 -1.71 -11.88 -1.38
CA SER A 233 -2.04 -11.31 -2.69
C SER A 233 -1.11 -10.15 -3.07
N MET A 234 -0.86 -9.22 -2.14
CA MET A 234 0.11 -8.14 -2.35
C MET A 234 1.53 -8.68 -2.52
N ASP A 235 1.96 -9.64 -1.68
CA ASP A 235 3.31 -10.18 -1.72
C ASP A 235 3.61 -10.93 -3.02
N LEU A 236 2.63 -11.66 -3.56
CA LEU A 236 2.76 -12.29 -4.88
C LEU A 236 2.95 -11.24 -5.98
N GLY A 237 2.15 -10.17 -5.99
CA GLY A 237 2.28 -9.10 -6.99
C GLY A 237 3.67 -8.44 -6.97
N PHE A 238 4.18 -8.11 -5.78
CA PHE A 238 5.52 -7.53 -5.65
C PHE A 238 6.65 -8.52 -5.93
N THR A 239 6.48 -9.79 -5.57
CA THR A 239 7.45 -10.85 -5.90
C THR A 239 7.51 -11.07 -7.41
N PHE A 240 6.37 -11.06 -8.09
CA PHE A 240 6.30 -11.14 -9.55
C PHE A 240 7.00 -9.95 -10.21
N ALA A 241 6.74 -8.72 -9.74
CA ALA A 241 7.45 -7.53 -10.22
C ALA A 241 8.97 -7.64 -10.03
N ALA A 242 9.44 -8.17 -8.90
CA ALA A 242 10.86 -8.41 -8.65
C ALA A 242 11.47 -9.44 -9.61
N ILE A 243 10.73 -10.49 -9.96
CA ILE A 243 11.17 -11.48 -10.96
C ILE A 243 11.27 -10.84 -12.34
N VAL A 244 10.24 -10.12 -12.77
CA VAL A 244 10.24 -9.41 -14.06
C VAL A 244 11.42 -8.44 -14.15
N ALA A 245 11.63 -7.62 -13.11
CA ALA A 245 12.78 -6.71 -13.03
C ALA A 245 14.11 -7.47 -13.11
N THR A 246 14.26 -8.57 -12.38
CA THR A 246 15.48 -9.40 -12.42
C THR A 246 15.75 -9.96 -13.82
N LEU A 247 14.72 -10.43 -14.53
CA LEU A 247 14.84 -10.97 -15.88
C LEU A 247 15.18 -9.88 -16.89
N LEU A 248 14.48 -8.74 -16.83
CA LEU A 248 14.73 -7.57 -17.69
C LEU A 248 16.13 -7.01 -17.47
N TYR A 249 16.58 -6.91 -16.22
CA TYR A 249 17.93 -6.46 -15.89
C TYR A 249 18.98 -7.41 -16.47
N LYS A 250 18.84 -8.72 -16.27
CA LYS A 250 19.74 -9.72 -16.85
C LYS A 250 19.76 -9.67 -18.38
N LEU A 251 18.60 -9.56 -19.02
CA LEU A 251 18.52 -9.43 -20.47
C LEU A 251 19.19 -8.14 -20.95
N GLY A 252 18.88 -7.01 -20.31
CA GLY A 252 19.46 -5.70 -20.58
C GLY A 252 20.99 -5.70 -20.47
N THR A 253 21.55 -6.33 -19.43
CA THR A 253 23.00 -6.47 -19.28
C THR A 253 23.63 -7.31 -20.40
N ARG A 254 22.94 -8.36 -20.89
CA ARG A 254 23.43 -9.18 -22.00
C ARG A 254 23.47 -8.41 -23.32
N VAL A 255 22.47 -7.57 -23.56
CA VAL A 255 22.41 -6.72 -24.78
C VAL A 255 23.16 -5.40 -24.62
N ARG A 256 23.92 -5.21 -23.53
CA ARG A 256 24.70 -3.99 -23.22
C ARG A 256 23.86 -2.71 -23.25
N CYS A 257 22.65 -2.78 -22.68
CA CYS A 257 21.78 -1.63 -22.51
C CYS A 257 22.47 -0.56 -21.62
N PRO A 258 22.32 0.74 -21.91
CA PRO A 258 22.89 1.80 -21.07
C PRO A 258 22.47 1.70 -19.60
N ASP A 259 23.40 1.97 -18.68
CA ASP A 259 23.17 1.87 -17.22
C ASP A 259 21.98 2.72 -16.76
N VAL A 260 21.79 3.90 -17.36
CA VAL A 260 20.67 4.81 -17.05
C VAL A 260 19.29 4.18 -17.31
N ILE A 261 19.21 3.24 -18.26
CA ILE A 261 17.98 2.49 -18.58
C ILE A 261 17.88 1.26 -17.66
N LEU A 262 19.00 0.55 -17.44
CA LEU A 262 19.05 -0.59 -16.53
C LEU A 262 18.62 -0.25 -15.11
N GLU A 263 18.88 0.98 -14.66
CA GLU A 263 18.50 1.50 -13.36
C GLU A 263 16.98 1.40 -13.10
N LEU A 264 16.13 1.54 -14.12
CA LEU A 264 14.67 1.44 -13.99
C LEU A 264 14.20 0.04 -13.57
N VAL A 265 15.00 -0.98 -13.88
CA VAL A 265 14.67 -2.39 -13.65
C VAL A 265 15.66 -3.06 -12.70
N ASP A 266 16.47 -2.28 -11.99
CA ASP A 266 17.46 -2.83 -11.06
C ASP A 266 16.75 -3.63 -9.93
N PRO A 267 17.01 -4.94 -9.83
CA PRO A 267 16.34 -5.80 -8.86
C PRO A 267 16.59 -5.39 -7.40
N ARG A 268 17.65 -4.62 -7.12
CA ARG A 268 17.99 -4.12 -5.77
C ARG A 268 16.92 -3.19 -5.21
N TYR A 269 16.07 -2.59 -6.06
CA TYR A 269 14.94 -1.75 -5.67
C TYR A 269 13.71 -2.52 -5.20
N TYR A 270 13.62 -3.80 -5.55
CA TYR A 270 12.43 -4.63 -5.32
C TYR A 270 12.53 -5.42 -4.01
N VAL A 271 12.74 -4.69 -2.91
CA VAL A 271 12.75 -5.28 -1.56
C VAL A 271 11.36 -5.85 -1.24
N PRO A 272 11.25 -7.02 -0.59
CA PRO A 272 9.95 -7.60 -0.21
C PRO A 272 9.02 -6.59 0.46
N ILE A 273 7.73 -6.64 0.12
CA ILE A 273 6.75 -5.71 0.65
C ILE A 273 6.47 -5.96 2.14
N PHE A 274 6.54 -7.23 2.57
CA PHE A 274 6.41 -7.65 3.97
C PHE A 274 7.74 -8.14 4.56
N ASN A 275 7.98 -7.83 5.83
CA ASN A 275 9.12 -8.34 6.59
C ASN A 275 8.64 -9.27 7.73
N SER A 276 8.09 -10.42 7.35
CA SER A 276 7.60 -11.44 8.29
C SER A 276 6.70 -10.88 9.42
N PRO A 277 5.58 -10.19 9.09
CA PRO A 277 4.70 -9.55 10.07
C PRO A 277 4.15 -10.51 11.12
N HIS A 278 4.04 -11.81 10.80
CA HIS A 278 3.64 -12.87 11.73
C HIS A 278 4.61 -13.08 12.90
N LYS A 279 5.86 -12.59 12.79
CA LYS A 279 6.88 -12.67 13.85
C LYS A 279 6.89 -11.46 14.78
N SER A 280 6.16 -10.39 14.47
CA SER A 280 6.15 -9.17 15.26
C SER A 280 5.63 -9.42 16.66
N SER A 281 6.37 -8.93 17.65
CA SER A 281 6.01 -9.01 19.07
C SER A 281 5.45 -7.70 19.63
N SER A 282 5.20 -6.72 18.77
CA SER A 282 4.62 -5.43 19.09
C SER A 282 3.86 -4.89 17.87
N VAL A 283 2.78 -4.15 18.09
CA VAL A 283 1.97 -3.49 17.07
C VAL A 283 2.79 -2.41 16.37
N ALA A 284 3.69 -1.74 17.11
CA ALA A 284 4.62 -0.78 16.54
C ALA A 284 5.59 -1.44 15.55
N ASP A 285 6.10 -2.64 15.88
CA ASP A 285 6.93 -3.42 14.97
C ASP A 285 6.15 -3.93 13.75
N PHE A 286 4.93 -4.41 13.97
CA PHE A 286 4.04 -4.90 12.91
C PHE A 286 3.84 -3.82 11.84
N TRP A 287 3.42 -2.61 12.19
CA TRP A 287 3.18 -1.54 11.22
C TRP A 287 4.45 -0.78 10.79
N GLY A 288 5.43 -0.67 11.69
CA GLY A 288 6.66 0.07 11.46
C GLY A 288 7.65 -0.65 10.56
N ARG A 289 7.66 -1.99 10.58
CA ARG A 289 8.65 -2.80 9.84
C ARG A 289 8.04 -4.02 9.14
N GLY A 290 7.05 -4.66 9.75
CA GLY A 290 6.51 -5.94 9.27
C GLY A 290 5.56 -5.84 8.07
N TRP A 291 4.65 -4.87 8.09
CA TRP A 291 3.49 -4.77 7.21
C TRP A 291 3.65 -3.70 6.12
N HIS A 292 3.55 -4.10 4.85
CA HIS A 292 3.62 -3.32 3.61
C HIS A 292 4.27 -1.91 3.67
N THR A 293 5.56 -1.84 4.01
CA THR A 293 6.22 -0.57 4.33
C THR A 293 6.31 0.46 3.19
N CYS A 294 5.93 0.10 1.96
CA CYS A 294 5.86 1.03 0.82
C CYS A 294 4.84 2.18 1.02
N ALA A 295 3.78 1.97 1.79
CA ALA A 295 2.74 2.99 2.04
C ALA A 295 3.10 3.99 3.17
N GLN A 296 4.12 3.71 3.98
CA GLN A 296 4.43 4.54 5.16
C GLN A 296 4.67 6.01 4.81
N ARG A 297 5.34 6.29 3.68
CA ARG A 297 5.66 7.65 3.29
C ARG A 297 4.40 8.48 3.03
N ILE A 298 3.42 7.95 2.32
CA ILE A 298 2.22 8.73 1.98
C ILE A 298 1.46 9.11 3.24
N PHE A 299 1.39 8.23 4.24
CA PHE A 299 0.75 8.53 5.52
C PHE A 299 1.53 9.54 6.37
N LEU A 300 2.86 9.46 6.34
CA LEU A 300 3.72 10.45 7.00
C LEU A 300 3.63 11.83 6.33
N VAL A 301 3.53 11.88 5.00
CA VAL A 301 3.39 13.14 4.25
C VAL A 301 2.02 13.76 4.48
N LEU A 302 0.96 12.95 4.40
CA LEU A 302 -0.41 13.42 4.50
C LEU A 302 -0.79 13.81 5.94
N GLY A 303 -0.41 13.01 6.93
CA GLY A 303 -0.84 13.21 8.31
C GLY A 303 0.31 13.49 9.28
N GLY A 304 1.30 12.60 9.33
CA GLY A 304 2.32 12.62 10.40
C GLY A 304 3.16 13.90 10.47
N LYS A 305 3.75 14.32 9.36
CA LYS A 305 4.60 15.53 9.28
C LYS A 305 3.80 16.81 9.48
N PRO A 306 2.64 17.05 8.82
CA PRO A 306 1.84 18.24 9.07
C PRO A 306 1.41 18.37 10.53
N MET A 307 0.96 17.28 11.15
CA MET A 307 0.53 17.31 12.55
C MET A 307 1.70 17.55 13.52
N THR A 308 2.85 16.94 13.27
CA THR A 308 4.08 17.20 14.05
C THR A 308 4.50 18.66 13.94
N TRP A 309 4.42 19.23 12.74
CA TRP A 309 4.73 20.65 12.51
C TRP A 309 3.74 21.58 13.22
N LEU A 310 2.44 21.29 13.13
CA LEU A 310 1.38 22.07 13.77
C LEU A 310 1.51 22.07 15.30
N THR A 311 1.68 20.88 15.89
CA THR A 311 1.89 20.73 17.34
C THR A 311 3.17 21.42 17.82
N LYS A 312 4.24 21.38 17.02
CA LYS A 312 5.45 22.16 17.30
C LYS A 312 5.19 23.67 17.28
N LYS A 313 4.38 24.17 16.34
CA LYS A 313 4.05 25.60 16.21
C LYS A 313 3.26 26.16 17.39
N ILE A 314 2.42 25.34 18.02
CA ILE A 314 1.66 25.71 19.23
C ILE A 314 2.45 25.47 20.54
N GLY A 315 3.75 25.16 20.46
CA GLY A 315 4.62 25.00 21.63
C GLY A 315 4.49 23.64 22.35
N ALA A 316 3.87 22.63 21.74
CA ALA A 316 3.75 21.32 22.37
C ALA A 316 5.13 20.66 22.57
N ASN A 317 5.30 19.93 23.67
CA ASN A 317 6.54 19.20 23.93
C ASN A 317 6.77 18.05 22.93
N TRP A 318 7.99 17.51 22.94
CA TRP A 318 8.41 16.49 21.97
C TRP A 318 7.56 15.20 22.02
N ARG A 319 7.07 14.81 23.21
CA ARG A 319 6.24 13.61 23.39
C ARG A 319 4.87 13.81 22.75
N THR A 320 4.25 14.97 23.01
CA THR A 320 2.98 15.37 22.40
C THR A 320 3.09 15.43 20.88
N GLN A 321 4.18 15.99 20.35
CA GLN A 321 4.44 16.02 18.91
C GLN A 321 4.51 14.60 18.32
N ARG A 322 5.22 13.67 18.98
CA ARG A 322 5.30 12.26 18.54
C ARG A 322 3.94 11.56 18.55
N VAL A 323 3.18 11.71 19.63
CA VAL A 323 1.86 11.09 19.77
C VAL A 323 0.91 11.66 18.71
N ALA A 324 0.85 12.98 18.55
CA ALA A 324 0.01 13.60 17.55
C ALA A 324 0.39 13.18 16.11
N GLY A 325 1.69 13.11 15.81
CA GLY A 325 2.17 12.60 14.53
C GLY A 325 1.81 11.13 14.29
N LEU A 326 1.85 10.29 15.33
CA LEU A 326 1.44 8.89 15.26
C LEU A 326 -0.06 8.77 14.95
N PHE A 327 -0.93 9.45 15.70
CA PHE A 327 -2.37 9.47 15.45
C PHE A 327 -2.71 10.00 14.06
N ALA A 328 -2.09 11.10 13.64
CA ALA A 328 -2.33 11.66 12.31
C ALA A 328 -1.87 10.74 11.17
N THR A 329 -0.78 9.98 11.37
CA THR A 329 -0.33 8.97 10.40
C THR A 329 -1.37 7.87 10.23
N PHE A 330 -1.92 7.35 11.33
CA PHE A 330 -2.98 6.34 11.26
C PHE A 330 -4.32 6.90 10.76
N ALA A 331 -4.64 8.16 11.05
CA ALA A 331 -5.79 8.84 10.47
C ALA A 331 -5.67 9.00 8.95
N ALA A 332 -4.47 9.32 8.44
CA ALA A 332 -4.21 9.33 7.00
C ALA A 332 -4.38 7.93 6.38
N SER A 333 -3.99 6.87 7.09
CA SER A 333 -4.25 5.48 6.68
C SER A 333 -5.74 5.12 6.69
N ALA A 334 -6.50 5.58 7.69
CA ALA A 334 -7.95 5.42 7.76
C ALA A 334 -8.65 6.05 6.56
N ILE A 335 -8.32 7.31 6.24
CA ILE A 335 -8.87 8.03 5.08
C ILE A 335 -8.57 7.29 3.78
N TYR A 336 -7.33 6.80 3.63
CA TYR A 336 -6.93 6.05 2.45
C TYR A 336 -7.76 4.76 2.24
N HIS A 337 -8.03 4.02 3.31
CA HIS A 337 -8.82 2.79 3.20
C HIS A 337 -10.31 3.06 3.01
N GLU A 338 -10.89 4.05 3.71
CA GLU A 338 -12.28 4.46 3.45
C GLU A 338 -12.46 4.99 2.02
N TYR A 339 -11.49 5.72 1.49
CA TYR A 339 -11.46 6.14 0.09
C TYR A 339 -11.47 4.93 -0.87
N GLY A 340 -10.67 3.92 -0.57
CA GLY A 340 -10.63 2.67 -1.33
C GLY A 340 -11.96 1.94 -1.32
N VAL A 341 -12.60 1.81 -0.14
CA VAL A 341 -13.92 1.18 -0.03
C VAL A 341 -14.98 2.03 -0.73
N LEU A 342 -15.00 3.35 -0.55
CA LEU A 342 -15.93 4.25 -1.25
C LEU A 342 -15.81 4.10 -2.77
N ALA A 343 -14.59 3.90 -3.29
CA ALA A 343 -14.38 3.70 -4.71
C ALA A 343 -14.98 2.38 -5.23
N ILE A 344 -15.06 1.33 -4.41
CA ILE A 344 -15.52 -0.01 -4.84
C ILE A 344 -16.86 -0.44 -4.21
N ALA A 345 -17.44 0.39 -3.35
CA ALA A 345 -18.74 0.11 -2.77
C ALA A 345 -19.81 0.20 -3.86
N HIS A 346 -20.68 -0.80 -3.94
CA HIS A 346 -21.80 -0.86 -4.88
C HIS A 346 -23.01 -0.06 -4.39
N SER A 347 -22.81 0.87 -3.44
CA SER A 347 -23.91 1.60 -2.80
C SER A 347 -24.63 2.50 -3.80
N ASP A 348 -25.95 2.31 -3.92
CA ASP A 348 -26.85 3.21 -4.66
C ASP A 348 -26.84 4.64 -4.10
N LYS A 349 -26.25 4.87 -2.91
CA LYS A 349 -26.04 6.17 -2.28
C LYS A 349 -24.63 6.26 -1.66
N PRO A 350 -23.60 6.65 -2.42
CA PRO A 350 -22.21 6.70 -1.94
C PRO A 350 -21.98 7.66 -0.76
N HIS A 351 -22.81 8.71 -0.61
CA HIS A 351 -22.77 9.59 0.56
C HIS A 351 -23.37 8.91 1.80
N HIS A 352 -24.39 8.06 1.65
CA HIS A 352 -24.97 7.31 2.77
C HIS A 352 -23.91 6.40 3.40
N TYR A 353 -23.11 5.73 2.57
CA TYR A 353 -21.98 4.89 3.00
C TYR A 353 -20.99 5.62 3.95
N LEU A 354 -20.79 6.93 3.79
CA LEU A 354 -19.88 7.72 4.62
C LEU A 354 -20.47 8.16 5.97
N PHE A 355 -21.79 8.29 6.07
CA PHE A 355 -22.43 8.95 7.21
C PHE A 355 -23.38 8.05 8.01
N THR A 356 -23.86 6.94 7.44
CA THR A 356 -24.85 6.08 8.12
C THR A 356 -24.28 4.73 8.56
N GLU A 357 -23.25 4.25 7.86
CA GLU A 357 -22.61 2.98 8.18
C GLU A 357 -21.49 3.16 9.19
N PHE A 358 -21.28 2.16 10.05
CA PHE A 358 -20.11 2.16 10.94
C PHE A 358 -18.83 2.19 10.10
N PRO A 359 -17.91 3.15 10.31
CA PRO A 359 -16.71 3.32 9.49
C PRO A 359 -15.66 2.28 9.90
N GLY A 360 -15.93 1.01 9.60
CA GLY A 360 -15.17 -0.12 10.12
C GLY A 360 -13.70 -0.12 9.72
N THR A 361 -13.37 0.44 8.55
CA THR A 361 -11.96 0.56 8.15
C THR A 361 -11.28 1.71 8.88
N ALA A 362 -11.94 2.86 9.04
CA ALA A 362 -11.40 3.96 9.84
C ALA A 362 -11.19 3.55 11.30
N PHE A 363 -12.17 2.87 11.91
CA PHE A 363 -12.05 2.35 13.27
C PHE A 363 -10.81 1.47 13.43
N TYR A 364 -10.62 0.51 12.52
CA TYR A 364 -9.47 -0.41 12.56
C TYR A 364 -8.12 0.32 12.56
N PHE A 365 -7.96 1.38 11.77
CA PHE A 365 -6.70 2.14 11.75
C PHE A 365 -6.56 3.12 12.91
N MET A 366 -7.65 3.74 13.35
CA MET A 366 -7.62 4.73 14.43
C MET A 366 -7.35 4.12 15.82
N VAL A 367 -7.62 2.82 16.01
CA VAL A 367 -7.32 2.12 17.27
C VAL A 367 -5.85 1.65 17.37
N GLN A 368 -5.14 1.53 16.24
CA GLN A 368 -3.72 1.13 16.20
C GLN A 368 -2.78 2.00 17.06
N PRO A 369 -2.82 3.36 17.00
CA PRO A 369 -1.97 4.18 17.83
C PRO A 369 -2.21 3.98 19.33
N LEU A 370 -3.44 3.65 19.75
CA LEU A 370 -3.76 3.32 21.14
C LEU A 370 -3.05 2.04 21.57
N ALA A 371 -3.11 1.00 20.76
CA ALA A 371 -2.40 -0.24 21.05
C ALA A 371 -0.88 -0.04 21.14
N ILE A 372 -0.29 0.78 20.26
CA ILE A 372 1.13 1.12 20.31
C ILE A 372 1.51 1.83 21.62
N ILE A 373 0.64 2.68 22.16
CA ILE A 373 0.89 3.41 23.41
C ILE A 373 0.73 2.48 24.62
N ILE A 374 -0.23 1.56 24.57
CA ILE A 374 -0.62 0.71 25.70
C ILE A 374 0.23 -0.57 25.77
N GLU A 375 0.75 -1.07 24.65
CA GLU A 375 1.49 -2.35 24.59
C GLU A 375 2.67 -2.46 25.56
N PRO A 376 3.43 -1.40 25.92
CA PRO A 376 4.50 -1.52 26.92
C PRO A 376 3.96 -1.87 28.32
N TYR A 377 2.70 -1.55 28.61
CA TYR A 377 2.05 -1.86 29.87
C TYR A 377 1.36 -3.23 29.85
N ILE A 378 0.92 -3.72 28.68
CA ILE A 378 0.24 -5.01 28.58
C ILE A 378 1.22 -6.17 28.37
N ILE A 379 2.18 -6.03 27.46
CA ILE A 379 3.08 -7.11 27.05
C ILE A 379 3.85 -7.74 28.23
N PRO A 380 4.36 -6.98 29.22
CA PRO A 380 5.07 -7.56 30.36
C PRO A 380 4.23 -8.54 31.20
N HIS A 381 2.90 -8.42 31.16
CA HIS A 381 1.98 -9.29 31.90
C HIS A 381 1.57 -10.54 31.12
N ILE A 382 1.95 -10.67 29.85
CA ILE A 382 1.63 -11.85 29.04
C ILE A 382 2.76 -12.88 29.18
N PRO A 383 2.48 -14.10 29.68
CA PRO A 383 3.50 -15.13 29.83
C PRO A 383 4.23 -15.42 28.51
N LYS A 384 5.56 -15.51 28.57
CA LYS A 384 6.39 -15.86 27.40
C LYS A 384 6.03 -17.23 26.81
N ALA A 385 5.62 -18.18 27.67
CA ALA A 385 5.15 -19.50 27.25
C ALA A 385 3.90 -19.45 26.35
N LEU A 386 3.06 -18.43 26.51
CA LEU A 386 1.89 -18.19 25.66
C LEU A 386 2.22 -17.35 24.40
N GLY A 387 3.49 -16.99 24.20
CA GLY A 387 3.96 -16.19 23.07
C GLY A 387 4.25 -14.71 23.39
N GLY A 388 3.99 -14.25 24.62
CA GLY A 388 4.27 -12.88 25.07
C GLY A 388 3.67 -11.83 24.13
N GLY A 389 4.50 -10.90 23.66
CA GLY A 389 4.05 -9.84 22.76
C GLY A 389 3.50 -10.32 21.41
N LYS A 390 3.87 -11.51 20.91
CA LYS A 390 3.28 -12.05 19.67
C LYS A 390 1.79 -12.36 19.87
N LEU A 391 1.43 -12.90 21.03
CA LEU A 391 0.04 -13.17 21.37
C LEU A 391 -0.77 -11.87 21.42
N TRP A 392 -0.21 -10.81 22.04
CA TRP A 392 -0.81 -9.48 22.04
C TRP A 392 -1.12 -8.98 20.62
N VAL A 393 -0.11 -9.01 19.73
CA VAL A 393 -0.27 -8.53 18.35
C VAL A 393 -1.36 -9.31 17.63
N TRP A 394 -1.33 -10.63 17.66
CA TRP A 394 -2.31 -11.46 16.95
C TRP A 394 -3.72 -11.31 17.52
N ALA A 395 -3.87 -11.35 18.85
CA ALA A 395 -5.16 -11.19 19.50
C ALA A 395 -5.76 -9.81 19.22
N PHE A 396 -4.96 -8.75 19.36
CA PHE A 396 -5.38 -7.39 19.07
C PHE A 396 -5.81 -7.24 17.61
N GLN A 397 -4.98 -7.67 16.65
CA GLN A 397 -5.28 -7.51 15.24
C GLN A 397 -6.50 -8.30 14.80
N ILE A 398 -6.66 -9.55 15.26
CA ILE A 398 -7.85 -10.35 14.96
C ILE A 398 -9.11 -9.68 15.52
N LEU A 399 -9.05 -9.16 16.75
CA LEU A 399 -10.19 -8.51 17.39
C LEU A 399 -10.62 -7.25 16.64
N VAL A 400 -9.66 -6.36 16.34
CA VAL A 400 -9.98 -5.06 15.74
C VAL A 400 -10.21 -5.11 14.23
N ALA A 401 -9.73 -6.15 13.54
CA ALA A 401 -9.91 -6.31 12.10
C ALA A 401 -11.28 -6.86 11.68
N TYR A 402 -12.10 -7.34 12.63
CA TYR A 402 -13.47 -7.80 12.34
C TYR A 402 -14.30 -6.76 11.54
N PRO A 403 -14.50 -5.52 12.02
CA PRO A 403 -15.27 -4.53 11.27
C PRO A 403 -14.61 -4.18 9.92
N PHE A 404 -13.28 -4.11 9.86
CA PHE A 404 -12.53 -3.89 8.62
C PHE A 404 -12.82 -4.96 7.57
N ARG A 405 -12.74 -6.25 7.96
CA ARG A 405 -13.05 -7.39 7.08
C ARG A 405 -14.48 -7.33 6.57
N ILE A 406 -15.44 -7.05 7.46
CA ILE A 406 -16.86 -6.97 7.08
C ILE A 406 -17.08 -5.92 5.99
N ARG A 407 -16.50 -4.72 6.12
CA ARG A 407 -16.62 -3.64 5.11
C ARG A 407 -16.16 -4.10 3.73
N TYR A 408 -14.99 -4.74 3.65
CA TYR A 408 -14.47 -5.18 2.36
C TYR A 408 -15.21 -6.39 1.78
N MET A 409 -15.56 -7.37 2.61
CA MET A 409 -16.19 -8.60 2.14
C MET A 409 -17.67 -8.41 1.80
N LYS A 410 -18.43 -7.69 2.64
CA LYS A 410 -19.87 -7.50 2.48
C LYS A 410 -20.21 -6.28 1.63
N ASP A 411 -19.69 -5.11 1.99
CA ASP A 411 -20.16 -3.85 1.37
C ASP A 411 -19.44 -3.56 0.04
N ALA A 412 -18.16 -3.90 -0.04
CA ALA A 412 -17.35 -3.75 -1.25
C ALA A 412 -17.34 -5.00 -2.15
N HIS A 413 -17.95 -6.10 -1.69
CA HIS A 413 -18.03 -7.36 -2.44
C HIS A 413 -16.68 -7.82 -3.03
N THR A 414 -15.54 -7.64 -2.31
CA THR A 414 -14.21 -7.92 -2.89
C THR A 414 -14.01 -9.36 -3.37
N LEU A 415 -14.86 -10.29 -2.92
CA LEU A 415 -14.82 -11.69 -3.32
C LEU A 415 -15.82 -12.03 -4.43
N SER A 416 -16.66 -11.11 -4.91
CA SER A 416 -17.64 -11.41 -5.96
C SER A 416 -17.04 -11.98 -7.25
N PRO A 417 -15.83 -11.61 -7.71
CA PRO A 417 -15.26 -12.17 -8.94
C PRO A 417 -14.74 -13.60 -8.77
N ILE A 418 -14.62 -14.09 -7.52
CA ILE A 418 -14.00 -15.37 -7.23
C ILE A 418 -15.02 -16.50 -7.45
N ARG A 419 -14.65 -17.51 -8.23
CA ARG A 419 -15.56 -18.62 -8.54
C ARG A 419 -15.87 -19.45 -7.28
N PRO A 420 -17.06 -20.06 -7.16
CA PRO A 420 -17.35 -21.04 -6.13
C PRO A 420 -16.33 -22.19 -6.15
N LEU A 421 -16.05 -22.78 -4.98
CA LEU A 421 -15.03 -23.83 -4.85
C LEU A 421 -15.23 -25.03 -5.80
N GLN A 422 -16.47 -25.38 -6.10
CA GLN A 422 -16.81 -26.50 -6.98
C GLN A 422 -16.35 -26.27 -8.43
N GLN A 423 -16.09 -25.02 -8.80
CA GLN A 423 -15.61 -24.63 -10.13
C GLN A 423 -14.08 -24.46 -10.18
N TRP A 424 -13.38 -24.73 -9.08
CA TRP A 424 -11.93 -24.56 -9.02
C TRP A 424 -11.24 -25.73 -9.73
N THR A 425 -10.59 -25.42 -10.85
CA THR A 425 -9.64 -26.33 -11.50
C THR A 425 -8.26 -26.20 -10.87
N TRP A 426 -7.36 -27.14 -11.16
CA TRP A 426 -5.94 -27.00 -10.80
C TRP A 426 -5.34 -25.68 -11.32
N MET A 427 -5.73 -25.25 -12.52
CA MET A 427 -5.31 -23.96 -13.08
C MET A 427 -5.85 -22.78 -12.26
N TYR A 428 -7.12 -22.82 -11.84
CA TYR A 428 -7.70 -21.77 -11.03
C TYR A 428 -7.07 -21.67 -9.63
N ILE A 429 -6.71 -22.82 -9.03
CA ILE A 429 -5.95 -22.86 -7.77
C ILE A 429 -4.60 -22.13 -7.93
N LEU A 430 -3.93 -22.31 -9.08
CA LEU A 430 -2.68 -21.62 -9.40
C LEU A 430 -2.91 -20.13 -9.74
N PHE A 431 -4.03 -19.77 -10.37
CA PHE A 431 -4.34 -18.42 -10.86
C PHE A 431 -5.81 -18.02 -10.64
N PRO A 432 -6.23 -17.68 -9.40
CA PRO A 432 -7.65 -17.44 -9.05
C PRO A 432 -8.18 -16.07 -9.52
N PHE A 433 -7.35 -15.30 -10.23
CA PHE A 433 -7.67 -13.95 -10.73
C PHE A 433 -7.45 -13.83 -12.24
N GLU A 434 -7.54 -14.94 -12.98
CA GLU A 434 -7.55 -14.87 -14.44
C GLU A 434 -8.75 -14.01 -14.92
N PRO A 435 -8.53 -13.14 -15.93
CA PRO A 435 -9.55 -12.22 -16.43
C PRO A 435 -10.75 -12.92 -17.07
#